data_AF-A0A1G1NLB3-F1
#
_entry.id   AF-A0A1G1NLB3-F1
#
_cell.length_a   1.000
_cell.length_b   1.000
_cell.length_c   1.000
_cell.angle_alpha   90.00
_cell.angle_beta   90.00
_cell.angle_gamma   90.00
#
_symmetry.space_group_name_H-M   'P 1'
#
loop_
_entity.id
_entity.type
_entity.pdbx_description
1 polymer ?
#
loop_
_entity_poly.entity_id
_entity_poly.type
_entity_poly.pdbx_seq_one_letter_code
_entity_poly.pdbx_strand_id
1 'polypeptide(L)'
;MDFGSLRAAGAGLGSGGFMVYDASNCMVKVALMFSSFLAESSCGQCVPCKRGCRVITGHLDNFENNRGSREDLDNIFYESGHCTDQTRCFLPQQEAKVTTSIIQAFPEDFKRHAQGQRCPLTRQPVLPKIEYFDEATSRFIYENKQPVVLSRP
;
A
#
# COMPACT_ATOMS: atom_id res chain seq x y z
N MET A 1 -11.98 -20.93 0.52
CA MET A 1 -10.77 -20.18 0.12
C MET A 1 -9.68 -21.20 -0.14
N ASP A 2 -9.29 -21.37 -1.39
CA ASP A 2 -8.19 -22.25 -1.81
C ASP A 2 -7.33 -21.50 -2.84
N PHE A 3 -6.12 -22.01 -3.08
CA PHE A 3 -5.16 -21.39 -3.99
C PHE A 3 -5.69 -21.23 -5.42
N GLY A 4 -6.43 -22.23 -5.92
CA GLY A 4 -6.96 -22.22 -7.29
C GLY A 4 -8.02 -21.15 -7.48
N SER A 5 -9.01 -21.12 -6.59
CA SER A 5 -10.13 -20.16 -6.65
C SER A 5 -9.64 -18.71 -6.52
N LEU A 6 -8.71 -18.43 -5.61
CA LEU A 6 -8.20 -17.06 -5.42
C LEU A 6 -7.34 -16.61 -6.60
N ARG A 7 -6.53 -17.50 -7.17
CA ARG A 7 -5.75 -17.20 -8.37
C ARG A 7 -6.65 -16.89 -9.57
N ALA A 8 -7.74 -17.64 -9.74
CA ALA A 8 -8.72 -17.38 -10.80
C ALA A 8 -9.42 -16.02 -10.64
N ALA A 9 -9.58 -15.54 -9.40
CA ALA A 9 -10.12 -14.22 -9.09
C ALA A 9 -9.08 -13.07 -9.18
N GLY A 10 -7.85 -13.35 -9.64
CA GLY A 10 -6.77 -12.36 -9.71
C GLY A 10 -6.12 -12.02 -8.36
N ALA A 11 -6.44 -12.78 -7.31
CA ALA A 11 -5.86 -12.65 -5.97
C ALA A 11 -4.81 -13.73 -5.69
N GLY A 12 -4.07 -13.60 -4.59
CA GLY A 12 -3.12 -14.60 -4.10
C GLY A 12 -3.43 -15.02 -2.67
N LEU A 13 -3.24 -16.30 -2.36
CA LEU A 13 -3.31 -16.81 -0.99
C LEU A 13 -1.89 -16.90 -0.41
N GLY A 14 -1.56 -16.00 0.52
CA GLY A 14 -0.30 -15.99 1.25
C GLY A 14 -0.41 -16.74 2.57
N SER A 15 -0.17 -16.05 3.69
CA SER A 15 -0.27 -16.58 5.06
C SER A 15 -1.69 -16.93 5.54
N GLY A 16 -2.70 -16.80 4.68
CA GLY A 16 -4.10 -16.95 5.05
C GLY A 16 -4.69 -15.77 5.84
N GLY A 17 -3.92 -14.70 6.04
CA GLY A 17 -4.41 -13.46 6.65
C GLY A 17 -5.22 -12.60 5.67
N PHE A 18 -6.28 -11.97 6.16
CA PHE A 18 -7.12 -11.05 5.40
C PHE A 18 -7.45 -9.80 6.23
N MET A 19 -7.61 -8.67 5.54
CA MET A 19 -8.07 -7.41 6.11
C MET A 19 -9.39 -7.04 5.44
N VAL A 20 -10.38 -6.65 6.23
CA VAL A 20 -11.71 -6.29 5.76
C VAL A 20 -11.93 -4.80 6.00
N TYR A 21 -12.26 -4.08 4.93
CA TYR A 21 -12.58 -2.65 4.97
C TYR A 21 -14.05 -2.47 4.61
N ASP A 22 -14.78 -1.71 5.42
CA ASP A 22 -16.14 -1.26 5.10
C ASP A 22 -16.10 0.03 4.25
N ALA A 23 -17.26 0.48 3.78
CA ALA A 23 -17.41 1.68 2.96
C ALA A 23 -17.05 3.01 3.68
N SER A 24 -16.73 2.98 4.97
CA SER A 24 -16.27 4.16 5.72
C SER A 24 -14.78 4.45 5.52
N ASN A 25 -14.03 3.56 4.86
CA ASN A 25 -12.59 3.68 4.62
C ASN A 25 -12.29 4.29 3.25
N CYS A 26 -11.35 5.25 3.22
CA CYS A 26 -10.82 5.77 1.95
C CYS A 26 -9.77 4.81 1.38
N MET A 27 -9.97 4.32 0.15
CA MET A 27 -9.04 3.37 -0.44
C MET A 27 -7.72 4.01 -0.89
N VAL A 28 -7.68 5.33 -1.13
CA VAL A 28 -6.42 6.08 -1.31
C VAL A 28 -5.58 6.01 -0.04
N LYS A 29 -6.18 6.22 1.14
CA LYS A 29 -5.46 6.12 2.43
C LYS A 29 -4.98 4.70 2.71
N VAL A 30 -5.79 3.70 2.35
CA VAL A 30 -5.41 2.29 2.48
C VAL A 30 -4.22 1.96 1.58
N ALA A 31 -4.23 2.40 0.32
CA ALA A 31 -3.10 2.24 -0.60
C ALA A 31 -1.83 2.92 -0.05
N LEU A 32 -1.94 4.18 0.38
CA LEU A 32 -0.80 4.93 0.95
C LEU A 32 -0.24 4.23 2.20
N MET A 33 -1.10 3.76 3.10
CA MET A 33 -0.68 3.05 4.31
C MET A 33 0.15 1.78 3.97
N PHE A 34 -0.31 0.96 3.03
CA PHE A 34 0.44 -0.22 2.61
C PHE A 34 1.76 0.14 1.92
N SER A 35 1.71 1.11 1.00
CA SER A 35 2.88 1.55 0.26
C SER A 35 3.96 2.11 1.18
N SER A 36 3.58 2.95 2.15
CA SER A 36 4.49 3.47 3.17
C SER A 36 5.15 2.34 3.98
N PHE A 37 4.36 1.35 4.42
CA PHE A 37 4.91 0.19 5.13
C PHE A 37 5.94 -0.59 4.29
N LEU A 38 5.65 -0.81 3.00
CA LEU A 38 6.54 -1.55 2.10
C LEU A 38 7.81 -0.75 1.76
N ALA A 39 7.70 0.56 1.55
CA ALA A 39 8.84 1.44 1.31
C ALA A 39 9.79 1.53 2.52
N GLU A 40 9.25 1.54 3.74
CA GLU A 40 10.01 1.46 4.99
C GLU A 40 10.65 0.08 5.18
N SER A 41 9.91 -0.98 4.92
CA SER A 41 10.35 -2.38 5.10
C SER A 41 11.33 -2.86 4.04
N SER A 42 11.57 -2.06 2.99
CA SER A 42 12.60 -2.37 1.99
C SER A 42 13.99 -2.39 2.61
N CYS A 43 14.66 -3.55 2.52
CA CYS A 43 16.00 -3.80 3.04
C CYS A 43 17.11 -3.03 2.30
N GLY A 44 16.80 -2.40 1.15
CA GLY A 44 17.73 -1.55 0.42
C GLY A 44 18.72 -2.27 -0.53
N GLN A 45 18.70 -3.60 -0.61
CA GLN A 45 19.66 -4.35 -1.45
C GLN A 45 19.45 -4.15 -2.95
N CYS A 46 18.21 -3.89 -3.39
CA CYS A 46 17.88 -3.63 -4.79
C CYS A 46 17.49 -2.15 -4.94
N VAL A 47 18.29 -1.40 -5.68
CA VAL A 47 18.00 0.01 -6.01
C VAL A 47 16.60 0.22 -6.61
N PRO A 48 16.14 -0.56 -7.62
CA PRO A 48 14.80 -0.38 -8.17
C PRO A 48 13.70 -0.58 -7.13
N CYS A 49 13.86 -1.54 -6.21
CA CYS A 49 12.93 -1.73 -5.09
C CYS A 49 12.94 -0.55 -4.12
N LYS A 50 14.12 -0.14 -3.61
CA LYS A 50 14.19 0.89 -2.56
C LYS A 50 13.72 2.25 -3.06
N ARG A 51 14.11 2.62 -4.29
CA ARG A 51 13.70 3.88 -4.92
C ARG A 51 12.26 3.80 -5.41
N GLY A 52 11.91 2.77 -6.17
CA GLY A 52 10.61 2.62 -6.80
C GLY A 52 9.46 2.61 -5.79
N CYS A 53 9.59 1.87 -4.69
CA CYS A 53 8.56 1.88 -3.63
C CYS A 53 8.35 3.30 -3.09
N ARG A 54 9.42 4.06 -2.81
CA ARG A 54 9.31 5.44 -2.33
C ARG A 54 8.69 6.40 -3.34
N VAL A 55 8.98 6.23 -4.63
CA VAL A 55 8.38 7.03 -5.70
C VAL A 55 6.87 6.77 -5.75
N ILE A 56 6.46 5.49 -5.75
CA ILE A 56 5.05 5.09 -5.70
C ILE A 56 4.36 5.69 -4.47
N THR A 57 4.95 5.56 -3.27
CA THR A 57 4.41 6.12 -2.04
C THR A 57 4.25 7.65 -2.13
N GLY A 58 5.21 8.36 -2.72
CA GLY A 58 5.15 9.80 -2.90
C GLY A 58 3.98 10.25 -3.79
N HIS A 59 3.71 9.53 -4.88
CA HIS A 59 2.54 9.80 -5.72
C HIS A 59 1.22 9.52 -4.98
N LEU A 60 1.15 8.45 -4.18
CA LEU A 60 -0.02 8.18 -3.32
C LEU A 60 -0.23 9.26 -2.25
N ASP A 61 0.84 9.83 -1.71
CA ASP A 61 0.79 10.97 -0.79
C ASP A 61 0.24 12.23 -1.48
N ASN A 62 0.59 12.46 -2.75
CA ASN A 62 -0.03 13.53 -3.53
C ASN A 62 -1.55 13.34 -3.61
N PHE A 63 -2.03 12.12 -3.86
CA PHE A 63 -3.46 11.84 -3.84
C PHE A 63 -4.10 12.12 -2.48
N GLU A 64 -3.52 11.62 -1.38
CA GLU A 64 -4.07 11.81 -0.03
C GLU A 64 -4.19 13.31 0.32
N ASN A 65 -3.20 14.11 -0.09
CA ASN A 65 -3.16 15.56 0.09
C ASN A 65 -3.96 16.36 -0.97
N ASN A 66 -4.77 15.70 -1.81
CA ASN A 66 -5.59 16.28 -2.88
C ASN A 66 -4.78 17.08 -3.93
N ARG A 67 -3.55 16.65 -4.19
CA ARG A 67 -2.63 17.16 -5.22
C ARG A 67 -2.35 16.12 -6.33
N GLY A 68 -2.99 14.95 -6.25
CA GLY A 68 -2.79 13.88 -7.22
C GLY A 68 -3.31 14.26 -8.60
N SER A 69 -2.60 13.84 -9.63
CA SER A 69 -2.91 14.13 -11.03
C SER A 69 -2.99 12.86 -11.86
N ARG A 70 -3.39 12.99 -13.13
CA ARG A 70 -3.31 11.86 -14.07
C ARG A 70 -1.87 11.38 -14.26
N GLU A 71 -0.92 12.32 -14.29
CA GLU A 71 0.51 12.02 -14.40
C GLU A 71 1.00 11.21 -13.19
N ASP A 72 0.53 11.50 -11.97
CA ASP A 72 0.85 10.68 -10.79
C ASP A 72 0.35 9.24 -10.95
N LEU A 73 -0.84 9.00 -11.52
CA LEU A 73 -1.31 7.63 -11.79
C LEU A 73 -0.43 6.94 -12.81
N ASP A 74 -0.12 7.61 -13.91
CA ASP A 74 0.69 7.03 -14.98
C ASP A 74 2.09 6.68 -14.45
N ASN A 75 2.67 7.54 -13.59
CA ASN A 75 3.93 7.28 -12.90
C ASN A 75 3.84 6.11 -11.90
N ILE A 76 2.75 5.99 -11.14
CA ILE A 76 2.53 4.84 -10.25
C ILE A 76 2.52 3.53 -11.06
N PHE A 77 1.82 3.48 -12.19
CA PHE A 77 1.77 2.27 -13.02
C PHE A 77 3.12 1.97 -13.68
N TYR A 78 3.83 3.00 -14.17
CA TYR A 78 5.17 2.85 -14.71
C TYR A 78 6.14 2.29 -13.68
N GLU A 79 6.22 2.91 -12.50
CA GLU A 79 7.11 2.46 -11.42
C GLU A 79 6.69 1.11 -10.86
N SER A 80 5.40 0.76 -10.86
CA SER A 80 4.95 -0.59 -10.45
C SER A 80 5.48 -1.68 -11.39
N GLY A 81 5.69 -1.39 -12.66
CA GLY A 81 6.39 -2.28 -13.58
C GLY A 81 7.89 -2.28 -13.35
N HIS A 82 8.48 -1.08 -13.29
CA HIS A 82 9.93 -0.89 -13.22
C HIS A 82 10.55 -1.37 -11.89
N CYS A 83 9.90 -1.11 -10.76
CA CYS A 83 10.43 -1.44 -9.44
C CYS A 83 10.53 -2.94 -9.17
N THR A 84 9.84 -3.76 -9.99
CA THR A 84 9.85 -5.22 -9.90
C THR A 84 10.97 -5.86 -10.71
N ASP A 85 11.61 -5.12 -11.62
CA ASP A 85 12.68 -5.63 -12.47
C ASP A 85 14.01 -5.77 -11.69
N GLN A 86 14.72 -6.88 -11.93
CA GLN A 86 16.01 -7.20 -11.32
C GLN A 86 16.02 -7.15 -9.78
N THR A 87 14.97 -7.70 -9.16
CA THR A 87 14.79 -7.70 -7.69
C THR A 87 15.04 -9.06 -7.06
N ARG A 88 15.52 -9.07 -5.81
CA ARG A 88 15.96 -10.28 -5.09
C ARG A 88 14.87 -10.98 -4.29
N CYS A 89 13.82 -10.26 -3.90
CA CYS A 89 12.74 -10.78 -3.05
C CYS A 89 11.38 -10.30 -3.57
N PHE A 90 10.30 -10.77 -2.95
CA PHE A 90 8.93 -10.53 -3.40
C PHE A 90 8.34 -9.16 -3.00
N LEU A 91 9.02 -8.38 -2.16
CA LEU A 91 8.52 -7.10 -1.64
C LEU A 91 8.07 -6.12 -2.75
N PRO A 92 8.87 -5.84 -3.80
CA PRO A 92 8.45 -4.92 -4.85
C PRO A 92 7.28 -5.46 -5.68
N GLN A 93 7.16 -6.79 -5.83
CA GLN A 93 5.98 -7.40 -6.47
C GLN A 93 4.74 -7.22 -5.60
N GLN A 94 4.88 -7.25 -4.27
CA GLN A 94 3.77 -6.94 -3.36
C GLN A 94 3.36 -5.47 -3.45
N GLU A 95 4.31 -4.54 -3.49
CA GLU A 95 4.04 -3.10 -3.70
C GLU A 95 3.25 -2.89 -4.99
N ALA A 96 3.76 -3.40 -6.12
CA ALA A 96 3.12 -3.27 -7.41
C ALA A 96 1.70 -3.84 -7.41
N LYS A 97 1.50 -5.06 -6.88
CA LYS A 97 0.19 -5.73 -6.90
C LYS A 97 -0.82 -5.04 -5.97
N VAL A 98 -0.44 -4.70 -4.75
CA VAL A 98 -1.35 -4.06 -3.79
C VAL A 98 -1.77 -2.68 -4.30
N THR A 99 -0.81 -1.85 -4.70
CA THR A 99 -1.10 -0.49 -5.15
C THR A 99 -1.94 -0.47 -6.43
N THR A 100 -1.54 -1.22 -7.47
CA THR A 100 -2.27 -1.22 -8.74
C THR A 100 -3.67 -1.82 -8.62
N SER A 101 -3.85 -2.89 -7.84
CA SER A 101 -5.16 -3.49 -7.63
C SER A 101 -6.14 -2.56 -6.91
N ILE A 102 -5.67 -1.80 -5.91
CA ILE A 102 -6.51 -0.81 -5.22
C ILE A 102 -6.93 0.31 -6.18
N ILE A 103 -6.00 0.84 -6.99
CA ILE A 103 -6.32 1.88 -7.98
C ILE A 103 -7.36 1.38 -8.99
N GLN A 104 -7.19 0.14 -9.48
CA GLN A 104 -8.10 -0.45 -10.47
C GLN A 104 -9.48 -0.79 -9.90
N ALA A 105 -9.55 -1.24 -8.65
CA ALA A 105 -10.81 -1.57 -8.00
C ALA A 105 -11.58 -0.33 -7.51
N PHE A 106 -10.88 0.76 -7.16
CA PHE A 106 -11.47 1.96 -6.59
C PHE A 106 -11.09 3.25 -7.34
N PRO A 107 -11.27 3.33 -8.68
CA PRO A 107 -10.83 4.48 -9.47
C PRO A 107 -11.54 5.78 -9.08
N GLU A 108 -12.79 5.70 -8.61
CA GLU A 108 -13.57 6.87 -8.17
C GLU A 108 -12.99 7.53 -6.91
N ASP A 109 -12.35 6.77 -6.02
CA ASP A 109 -11.67 7.33 -4.86
C ASP A 109 -10.47 8.19 -5.29
N PHE A 110 -9.68 7.71 -6.25
CA PHE A 110 -8.54 8.47 -6.80
C PHE A 110 -9.01 9.69 -7.59
N LYS A 111 -10.07 9.57 -8.39
CA LYS A 111 -10.65 10.72 -9.13
C LYS A 111 -11.12 11.82 -8.18
N ARG A 112 -11.79 11.46 -7.08
CA ARG A 112 -12.27 12.43 -6.08
C ARG A 112 -11.12 13.21 -5.45
N HIS A 113 -10.05 12.51 -5.07
CA HIS A 113 -8.84 13.12 -4.53
C HIS A 113 -8.12 14.01 -5.57
N ALA A 114 -8.07 13.62 -6.84
CA ALA A 114 -7.47 14.42 -7.90
C ALA A 114 -8.24 15.73 -8.21
N GLN A 115 -9.53 15.78 -7.91
CA GLN A 115 -10.36 16.96 -8.12
C GLN A 115 -10.25 17.99 -6.99
N GLY A 116 -9.36 17.80 -6.02
CA GLY A 116 -9.19 18.72 -4.90
C GLY A 116 -10.28 18.61 -3.83
N GLN A 117 -11.17 17.62 -3.93
CA GLN A 117 -12.28 17.47 -2.98
C GLN A 117 -11.77 16.87 -1.67
N ARG A 118 -12.07 17.52 -0.55
CA ARG A 118 -11.78 16.96 0.78
C ARG A 118 -12.44 15.59 0.90
N CYS A 119 -11.64 14.55 1.19
CA CYS A 119 -12.17 13.20 1.31
C CYS A 119 -13.23 13.13 2.43
N PRO A 120 -14.47 12.69 2.13
CA PRO A 120 -15.52 12.58 3.14
C PRO A 120 -15.26 11.43 4.13
N LEU A 121 -14.36 10.50 3.77
CA LEU A 121 -14.01 9.33 4.55
C LEU A 121 -12.81 9.64 5.45
N THR A 122 -13.10 9.99 6.70
CA THR A 122 -12.11 10.47 7.67
C THR A 122 -11.46 9.35 8.49
N ARG A 123 -12.02 8.14 8.46
CA ARG A 123 -11.49 6.99 9.20
C ARG A 123 -10.05 6.72 8.76
N GLN A 124 -9.15 6.61 9.75
CA GLN A 124 -7.77 6.25 9.50
C GLN A 124 -7.67 4.72 9.44
N PRO A 125 -7.15 4.16 8.33
CA PRO A 125 -6.90 2.73 8.28
C PRO A 125 -5.77 2.38 9.25
N VAL A 126 -5.81 1.17 9.80
CA VAL A 126 -4.83 0.68 10.77
C VAL A 126 -4.12 -0.53 10.17
N LEU A 127 -2.79 -0.47 10.12
CA LEU A 127 -1.96 -1.62 9.81
C LEU A 127 -1.38 -2.15 11.14
N PRO A 128 -1.86 -3.30 11.65
CA PRO A 128 -1.35 -3.86 12.90
C PRO A 128 0.04 -4.45 12.67
N LYS A 129 1.07 -3.61 12.79
CA LYS A 129 2.46 -4.02 12.68
C LYS A 129 2.87 -4.73 13.96
N ILE A 130 3.23 -6.01 13.84
CA ILE A 130 3.75 -6.79 14.97
C ILE A 130 5.14 -6.26 15.31
N GLU A 131 5.33 -5.91 16.59
CA GLU A 131 6.62 -5.55 17.15
C GLU A 131 7.37 -6.82 17.59
N TYR A 132 6.72 -7.66 18.41
CA TYR A 132 7.23 -8.98 18.79
C TYR A 132 6.13 -9.92 19.29
N PHE A 133 6.44 -11.20 19.43
CA PHE A 133 5.59 -12.20 20.06
C PHE A 133 6.12 -12.50 21.46
N ASP A 134 5.31 -12.22 22.48
CA ASP A 134 5.59 -12.59 23.86
C ASP A 134 5.25 -14.07 24.06
N GLU A 135 6.28 -14.92 24.14
CA GLU A 135 6.12 -16.36 24.34
C GLU A 135 5.53 -16.70 25.72
N ALA A 136 5.84 -15.91 26.76
CA ALA A 136 5.38 -16.18 28.12
C ALA A 136 3.87 -15.96 28.24
N THR A 137 3.33 -14.98 27.53
CA THR A 137 1.88 -14.72 27.48
C THR A 137 1.19 -15.27 26.25
N SER A 138 1.95 -15.80 25.28
CA SER A 138 1.48 -16.23 23.95
C SER A 138 0.67 -15.14 23.23
N ARG A 139 1.16 -13.89 23.27
CA ARG A 139 0.49 -12.72 22.68
C ARG A 139 1.40 -11.96 21.73
N PHE A 140 0.83 -11.47 20.62
CA PHE A 140 1.51 -10.51 19.77
C PHE A 140 1.41 -9.11 20.38
N ILE A 141 2.55 -8.44 20.47
CA ILE A 141 2.63 -7.01 20.79
C ILE A 141 2.73 -6.26 19.47
N TYR A 142 1.89 -5.24 19.32
CA TYR A 142 1.79 -4.46 18.10
C TYR A 142 2.34 -3.06 18.33
N GLU A 143 3.07 -2.55 17.34
CA GLU A 143 3.55 -1.18 17.35
C GLU A 143 2.35 -0.21 17.28
N ASN A 144 2.26 0.68 18.26
CA ASN A 144 1.14 1.61 18.41
C ASN A 144 1.33 2.88 17.54
N LYS A 145 1.63 2.71 16.25
CA LYS A 145 1.80 3.82 15.30
C LYS A 145 0.55 4.02 14.45
N GLN A 146 0.07 5.26 14.40
CA GLN A 146 -0.81 5.71 13.32
C GLN A 146 -0.03 5.67 11.98
N PRO A 147 -0.68 5.49 10.82
CA PRO A 147 0.00 5.52 9.54
C PRO A 147 0.85 6.79 9.39
N VAL A 148 2.05 6.57 8.86
CA VAL A 148 3.20 7.48 8.84
C VAL A 148 2.89 8.79 8.11
N VAL A 149 3.19 9.91 8.78
CA VAL A 149 3.47 11.21 8.15
C VAL A 149 4.82 11.07 7.46
N LEU A 150 4.86 11.08 6.13
CA LEU A 150 6.12 11.09 5.39
C LEU A 150 6.89 12.36 5.77
N SER A 151 7.96 12.25 6.56
CA SER A 151 8.91 13.34 6.72
C SER A 151 9.58 13.56 5.36
N ARG A 152 9.28 14.69 4.71
CA ARG A 152 9.97 15.13 3.49
C ARG A 152 11.49 15.11 3.72
N PRO A 153 12.30 14.76 2.71
CA PRO A 153 13.76 14.92 2.78
C PRO A 153 14.15 16.38 3.01
#